data_AF-A0A5C8J7H1-F1
#
_entry.id   AF-A0A5C8J7H1-F1
#
_cell.length_a   1.000
_cell.length_b   1.000
_cell.length_c   1.000
_cell.angle_alpha   90.00
_cell.angle_beta   90.00
_cell.angle_gamma   90.00
#
_symmetry.space_group_name_H-M   'P 1'
#
loop_
_entity.id
_entity.type
_entity.pdbx_description
1 polymer ?
#
loop_
_entity_poly.entity_id
_entity_poly.type
_entity_poly.pdbx_seq_one_letter_code
_entity_poly.pdbx_strand_id
1 'polypeptide(L)'
;MAPSPFDWNDGPAQFLRACPDLTLKSSDNHTWVLTSSRTAGQLALQLWIHDLGSGGLSARRPAAGEDLAQLPACERQHLWVTVRDDDGEHTHSEVLCDTARLHALLQQWRLPMAPTPKTCRVAPAAARSAAPQPPGPWPAPPHPTDTAALDNLADSDRAAAQAQLQANLERLDVARLAGHWPRDARGRLAAKTTALLGVYGPPVTVNQRQPCLLITSGGVRDMPQWQLRLSMEFRENQRHQWDAAPWLWSDQAHAPAAPRHADEVRALIAEGRISEACALCDVVLADGVLRLAAGLPLSRFAAPRPDWADALHDALTQLAPWRLAGGLARIQTRLAAANRRPPRPGSWARKLFWLPGQRTASRAGLGARLGAHGGPLLEVIDTASNALFPSPDWWDDRADRPG
;
A
#
# COMPACT_ATOMS: atom_id res chain seq x y z
N MET A 1 -15.20 -2.37 -40.54
CA MET A 1 -14.16 -3.22 -41.16
C MET A 1 -13.46 -3.96 -40.04
N ALA A 2 -13.43 -5.29 -40.07
CA ALA A 2 -12.53 -6.03 -39.20
C ALA A 2 -11.08 -5.70 -39.63
N PRO A 3 -10.15 -5.41 -38.70
CA PRO A 3 -8.76 -5.21 -39.06
C PRO A 3 -8.24 -6.45 -39.78
N SER A 4 -7.50 -6.24 -40.88
CA SER A 4 -6.85 -7.29 -41.67
C SER A 4 -6.07 -8.25 -40.75
N PRO A 5 -6.13 -9.57 -40.98
CA PRO A 5 -5.37 -10.52 -40.19
C PRO A 5 -3.89 -10.16 -40.24
N PHE A 6 -3.34 -10.07 -39.03
CA PHE A 6 -2.03 -9.57 -38.72
C PHE A 6 -0.94 -10.56 -39.14
N ASP A 7 0.12 -10.11 -39.83
CA ASP A 7 1.19 -10.98 -40.31
C ASP A 7 2.58 -10.58 -39.73
N TRP A 8 3.18 -11.45 -38.90
CA TRP A 8 4.56 -11.33 -38.42
C TRP A 8 5.60 -11.98 -39.36
N ASN A 9 5.24 -12.38 -40.59
CA ASN A 9 6.16 -13.03 -41.53
C ASN A 9 7.42 -12.22 -41.83
N ASP A 10 7.32 -10.89 -41.94
CA ASP A 10 8.49 -9.99 -42.11
C ASP A 10 9.19 -9.67 -40.78
N GLY A 11 8.70 -10.26 -39.67
CA GLY A 11 9.21 -10.10 -38.32
C GLY A 11 9.17 -8.65 -37.81
N PRO A 12 9.90 -8.36 -36.73
CA PRO A 12 10.09 -7.00 -36.25
C PRO A 12 10.99 -6.15 -37.18
N ALA A 13 11.53 -6.70 -38.27
CA ALA A 13 12.47 -6.00 -39.16
C ALA A 13 11.84 -4.77 -39.83
N GLN A 14 10.54 -4.79 -40.09
CA GLN A 14 9.82 -3.61 -40.59
C GLN A 14 9.90 -2.39 -39.65
N PHE A 15 10.01 -2.62 -38.34
CA PHE A 15 10.11 -1.54 -37.34
C PHE A 15 11.50 -0.91 -37.28
N LEU A 16 12.54 -1.66 -37.66
CA LEU A 16 13.92 -1.14 -37.71
C LEU A 16 14.06 -0.03 -38.74
N ARG A 17 13.32 -0.11 -39.85
CA ARG A 17 13.33 0.96 -40.88
C ARG A 17 12.84 2.30 -40.32
N ALA A 18 11.92 2.26 -39.36
CA ALA A 18 11.39 3.44 -38.71
C ALA A 18 12.24 3.91 -37.51
N CYS A 19 13.18 3.09 -37.03
CA CYS A 19 13.98 3.35 -35.84
C CYS A 19 15.45 2.94 -36.09
N PRO A 20 16.26 3.79 -36.75
CA PRO A 20 17.62 3.44 -37.19
C PRO A 20 18.61 3.23 -36.04
N ASP A 21 18.27 3.65 -34.82
CA ASP A 21 19.04 3.40 -33.60
C ASP A 21 18.82 1.98 -33.02
N LEU A 22 17.84 1.24 -33.54
CA LEU A 22 17.58 -0.13 -33.10
C LEU A 22 18.42 -1.12 -33.88
N THR A 23 19.03 -2.05 -33.16
CA THR A 23 19.72 -3.21 -33.74
C THR A 23 18.97 -4.48 -33.36
N LEU A 24 18.71 -5.33 -34.35
CA LEU A 24 18.03 -6.60 -34.18
C LEU A 24 19.04 -7.74 -34.24
N LYS A 25 19.00 -8.62 -33.24
CA LYS A 25 19.68 -9.91 -33.26
C LYS A 25 18.62 -11.01 -33.21
N SER A 26 18.58 -11.89 -34.21
CA SER A 26 17.73 -13.08 -34.22
C SER A 26 18.50 -14.23 -33.58
N SER A 27 17.88 -14.98 -32.67
CA SER A 27 18.43 -16.28 -32.22
C SER A 27 17.86 -17.45 -33.02
N ASP A 28 16.61 -17.31 -33.48
CA ASP A 28 15.93 -18.23 -34.41
C ASP A 28 14.89 -17.44 -35.23
N ASN A 29 14.02 -18.13 -35.98
CA ASN A 29 13.00 -17.51 -36.82
C ASN A 29 11.83 -16.86 -36.04
N HIS A 30 11.75 -17.06 -34.73
CA HIS A 30 10.60 -16.69 -33.90
C HIS A 30 11.00 -15.92 -32.63
N THR A 31 12.29 -15.73 -32.41
CA THR A 31 12.87 -15.07 -31.24
C THR A 31 13.84 -14.01 -31.69
N TRP A 32 13.56 -12.79 -31.27
CA TRP A 32 14.33 -11.61 -31.62
C TRP A 32 14.72 -10.83 -30.38
N VAL A 33 15.91 -10.25 -30.40
CA VAL A 33 16.40 -9.34 -29.37
C VAL A 33 16.71 -8.02 -30.02
N LEU A 34 16.02 -6.97 -29.57
CA LEU A 34 16.25 -5.60 -29.94
C LEU A 34 17.15 -4.93 -28.90
N THR A 35 18.13 -4.19 -29.38
CA THR A 35 18.99 -3.29 -28.60
C THR A 35 18.88 -1.89 -29.20
N SER A 36 19.09 -0.85 -28.40
CA SER A 36 19.07 0.55 -28.87
C SER A 36 20.39 1.23 -28.52
N SER A 37 20.89 2.10 -29.40
CA SER A 37 22.01 2.99 -29.04
C SER A 37 21.59 4.16 -28.13
N ARG A 38 20.29 4.34 -27.87
CA ARG A 38 19.75 5.43 -27.04
C ARG A 38 19.37 5.02 -25.63
N THR A 39 19.07 3.75 -25.43
CA THR A 39 18.64 3.21 -24.14
C THR A 39 19.40 1.92 -23.88
N ALA A 40 19.95 1.83 -22.67
CA ALA A 40 20.64 0.66 -22.18
C ALA A 40 19.65 -0.49 -21.85
N GLY A 41 20.09 -1.73 -21.98
CA GLY A 41 19.24 -2.93 -21.88
C GLY A 41 18.73 -3.48 -23.22
N GLN A 42 17.75 -4.39 -23.14
CA GLN A 42 17.29 -5.14 -24.31
C GLN A 42 15.79 -5.44 -24.26
N LEU A 43 15.19 -5.58 -25.44
CA LEU A 43 13.79 -5.96 -25.61
C LEU A 43 13.72 -7.26 -26.42
N ALA A 44 13.36 -8.35 -25.74
CA ALA A 44 13.17 -9.65 -26.36
C ALA A 44 11.73 -9.81 -26.84
N LEU A 45 11.57 -10.29 -28.06
CA LEU A 45 10.31 -10.58 -28.72
C LEU A 45 10.28 -12.08 -29.03
N GLN A 46 9.21 -12.76 -28.65
CA GLN A 46 8.97 -14.15 -29.02
C GLN A 46 7.61 -14.26 -29.70
N LEU A 47 7.57 -14.89 -30.86
CA LEU A 47 6.33 -15.19 -31.58
C LEU A 47 5.69 -16.46 -31.03
N TRP A 48 4.39 -16.36 -30.77
CA TRP A 48 3.55 -17.44 -30.28
C TRP A 48 2.23 -17.47 -31.03
N ILE A 49 1.63 -18.65 -31.11
CA ILE A 49 0.31 -18.89 -31.71
C ILE A 49 -0.62 -19.34 -30.58
N HIS A 50 -1.71 -18.60 -30.38
CA HIS A 50 -2.78 -18.94 -29.44
C HIS A 50 -3.90 -19.67 -30.17
N ASP A 51 -4.38 -20.77 -29.59
CA ASP A 51 -5.60 -21.45 -30.03
C ASP A 51 -6.82 -20.87 -29.31
N LEU A 52 -7.63 -20.09 -30.03
CA LEU A 52 -8.88 -19.50 -29.57
C LEU A 52 -9.99 -20.56 -29.39
N GLY A 53 -9.90 -21.70 -30.06
CA GLY A 53 -10.82 -22.83 -29.88
C GLY A 53 -10.77 -23.41 -28.47
N SER A 54 -9.62 -23.29 -27.80
CA SER A 54 -9.40 -23.68 -26.40
C SER A 54 -9.82 -22.61 -25.37
N GLY A 55 -10.52 -21.56 -25.79
CA GLY A 55 -10.79 -20.39 -24.95
C GLY A 55 -9.57 -19.48 -24.74
N GLY A 56 -8.52 -19.62 -25.57
CA GLY A 56 -7.32 -18.79 -25.53
C GLY A 56 -6.34 -19.11 -24.39
N LEU A 57 -6.45 -20.31 -23.80
CA LEU A 57 -5.59 -20.76 -22.70
C LEU A 57 -4.36 -21.56 -23.15
N SER A 58 -4.30 -21.95 -24.43
CA SER A 58 -3.19 -22.69 -25.02
C SER A 58 -2.37 -21.81 -25.97
N ALA A 59 -1.04 -21.84 -25.78
CA ALA A 59 -0.05 -21.17 -26.62
C ALA A 59 0.99 -22.17 -27.10
N ARG A 60 1.36 -22.10 -28.38
CA ARG A 60 2.48 -22.86 -28.94
C ARG A 60 3.44 -21.95 -29.68
N ARG A 61 4.71 -22.36 -29.75
CA ARG A 61 5.65 -21.76 -30.69
C ARG A 61 5.32 -22.23 -32.11
N PRO A 62 5.54 -21.41 -33.14
CA PRO A 62 5.46 -21.87 -34.51
C PRO A 62 6.48 -22.98 -34.78
N ALA A 63 6.10 -23.94 -35.62
CA ALA A 63 7.02 -24.95 -36.10
C ALA A 63 7.96 -24.35 -37.16
N ALA A 64 9.15 -24.93 -37.31
CA ALA A 64 10.09 -24.48 -38.34
C ALA A 64 9.48 -24.64 -39.74
N GLY A 65 9.40 -23.53 -40.49
CA GLY A 65 8.84 -23.51 -41.84
C GLY A 65 7.30 -23.48 -41.90
N GLU A 66 6.63 -23.30 -40.76
CA GLU A 66 5.17 -23.11 -40.72
C GLU A 66 4.78 -21.79 -41.41
N ASP A 67 3.83 -21.85 -42.34
CA ASP A 67 3.30 -20.66 -43.02
C ASP A 67 2.27 -19.97 -42.12
N LEU A 68 2.72 -18.89 -41.47
CA LEU A 68 1.91 -18.12 -40.53
C LEU A 68 0.76 -17.37 -41.21
N ALA A 69 0.80 -17.18 -42.53
CA ALA A 69 -0.30 -16.57 -43.29
C ALA A 69 -1.48 -17.54 -43.49
N GLN A 70 -1.26 -18.85 -43.32
CA GLN A 70 -2.26 -19.90 -43.50
C GLN A 70 -2.76 -20.50 -42.20
N LEU A 71 -2.60 -19.80 -41.07
CA LEU A 71 -3.11 -20.27 -39.78
C LEU A 71 -4.64 -20.45 -39.84
N PRO A 72 -5.18 -21.53 -39.22
CA PRO A 72 -6.61 -21.71 -39.06
C PRO A 72 -7.27 -20.48 -38.42
N ALA A 73 -8.55 -20.23 -38.72
CA ALA A 73 -9.28 -19.08 -38.18
C ALA A 73 -9.40 -19.09 -36.63
N CYS A 74 -9.25 -20.26 -36.01
CA CYS A 74 -9.21 -20.42 -34.56
C CYS A 74 -7.83 -20.12 -33.96
N GLU A 75 -6.79 -19.91 -34.75
CA GLU A 75 -5.45 -19.60 -34.27
C GLU A 75 -5.12 -18.11 -34.49
N ARG A 76 -4.37 -17.51 -33.55
CA ARG A 76 -3.90 -16.13 -33.66
C ARG A 76 -2.45 -15.97 -33.22
N GLN A 77 -1.70 -15.23 -34.02
CA GLN A 77 -0.34 -14.81 -33.70
C GLN A 77 -0.34 -13.73 -32.61
N HIS A 78 0.61 -13.79 -31.69
CA HIS A 78 0.91 -12.73 -30.74
C HIS A 78 2.40 -12.71 -30.41
N LEU A 79 2.91 -11.56 -29.98
CA LEU A 79 4.26 -11.44 -29.46
C LEU A 79 4.24 -11.44 -27.95
N TRP A 80 5.01 -12.33 -27.36
CA TRP A 80 5.45 -12.20 -25.99
C TRP A 80 6.66 -11.28 -25.94
N VAL A 81 6.51 -10.12 -25.32
CA VAL A 81 7.58 -9.14 -25.17
C VAL A 81 8.11 -9.18 -23.76
N THR A 82 9.43 -9.19 -23.62
CA THR A 82 10.13 -9.09 -22.34
C THR A 82 11.17 -7.98 -22.43
N VAL A 83 11.07 -6.99 -21.56
CA VAL A 83 12.04 -5.89 -21.46
C VAL A 83 12.98 -6.15 -20.29
N ARG A 84 14.27 -5.97 -20.53
CA ARG A 84 15.32 -6.02 -19.52
C ARG A 84 16.11 -4.72 -19.51
N ASP A 85 16.54 -4.30 -18.33
CA ASP A 85 17.43 -3.15 -18.18
C ASP A 85 18.88 -3.50 -18.53
N ASP A 86 19.80 -2.58 -18.24
CA ASP A 86 21.23 -2.70 -18.57
C ASP A 86 21.94 -3.79 -17.77
N ASP A 87 21.46 -4.07 -16.57
CA ASP A 87 21.95 -5.16 -15.71
C ASP A 87 21.34 -6.51 -16.14
N GLY A 88 20.43 -6.51 -17.11
CA GLY A 88 19.74 -7.69 -17.61
C GLY A 88 18.56 -8.13 -16.73
N GLU A 89 18.18 -7.32 -15.75
CA GLU A 89 17.06 -7.59 -14.85
C GLU A 89 15.72 -7.40 -15.57
N HIS A 90 14.76 -8.24 -15.23
CA HIS A 90 13.44 -8.21 -15.84
C HIS A 90 12.64 -7.00 -15.35
N THR A 91 12.21 -6.13 -16.27
CA THR A 91 11.50 -4.89 -15.90
C THR A 91 10.06 -4.84 -16.40
N HIS A 92 9.73 -5.58 -17.46
CA HIS A 92 8.37 -5.60 -18.02
C HIS A 92 8.15 -6.83 -18.90
N SER A 93 6.93 -7.35 -18.89
CA SER A 93 6.46 -8.32 -19.90
C SER A 93 5.05 -7.98 -20.33
N GLU A 94 4.77 -8.14 -21.61
CA GLU A 94 3.43 -7.92 -22.16
C GLU A 94 3.20 -8.83 -23.36
N VAL A 95 1.97 -9.30 -23.51
CA VAL A 95 1.52 -10.04 -24.69
C VAL A 95 0.85 -9.07 -25.64
N LEU A 96 1.37 -9.00 -26.87
CA LEU A 96 0.93 -8.06 -27.90
C LEU A 96 0.24 -8.80 -29.03
N CYS A 97 -1.01 -8.42 -29.30
CA CYS A 97 -1.78 -8.92 -30.45
C CYS A 97 -1.88 -7.88 -31.58
N ASP A 98 -1.16 -6.76 -31.48
CA ASP A 98 -1.22 -5.63 -32.41
C ASP A 98 0.14 -4.90 -32.53
N THR A 99 0.46 -4.52 -33.77
CA THR A 99 1.62 -3.71 -34.19
C THR A 99 1.65 -2.35 -33.53
N ALA A 100 0.49 -1.69 -33.38
CA ALA A 100 0.47 -0.32 -32.90
C ALA A 100 0.91 -0.27 -31.43
N ARG A 101 0.52 -1.29 -30.64
CA ARG A 101 1.05 -1.44 -29.28
C ARG A 101 2.54 -1.77 -29.27
N LEU A 102 3.06 -2.61 -30.16
CA LEU A 102 4.51 -2.83 -30.27
C LEU A 102 5.24 -1.51 -30.60
N HIS A 103 4.74 -0.73 -31.55
CA HIS A 103 5.32 0.57 -31.88
C HIS A 103 5.34 1.51 -30.67
N ALA A 104 4.21 1.62 -29.95
CA ALA A 104 4.11 2.41 -28.73
C ALA A 104 5.10 1.93 -27.65
N LEU A 105 5.24 0.61 -27.47
CA LEU A 105 6.18 0.01 -26.52
C LEU A 105 7.64 0.31 -26.90
N LEU A 106 7.99 0.24 -28.19
CA LEU A 106 9.33 0.60 -28.68
C LEU A 106 9.63 2.07 -28.45
N GLN A 107 8.67 2.97 -28.69
CA GLN A 107 8.84 4.40 -28.38
C GLN A 107 9.00 4.62 -26.87
N GLN A 108 8.18 3.97 -26.03
CA GLN A 108 8.29 4.05 -24.57
C GLN A 108 9.64 3.54 -24.06
N TRP A 109 10.13 2.42 -24.59
CA TRP A 109 11.41 1.85 -24.20
C TRP A 109 12.59 2.73 -24.61
N ARG A 110 12.54 3.35 -25.79
CA ARG A 110 13.59 4.25 -26.30
C ARG A 110 13.64 5.60 -25.58
N LEU A 111 12.58 6.00 -24.89
CA LEU A 111 12.57 7.24 -24.13
C LEU A 111 13.13 7.00 -22.71
N PRO A 112 13.97 7.92 -22.20
CA PRO A 112 14.36 7.88 -20.80
C PRO A 112 13.12 8.07 -19.93
N MET A 113 13.11 7.41 -18.78
CA MET A 113 12.06 7.65 -17.80
C MET A 113 12.15 9.10 -17.32
N ALA A 114 11.01 9.79 -17.20
CA ALA A 114 10.98 11.14 -16.63
C ALA A 114 11.71 11.14 -15.27
N PRO A 115 12.57 12.14 -14.99
CA PRO A 115 13.35 12.17 -13.76
C PRO A 115 12.43 12.21 -12.54
N THR A 116 12.80 11.49 -11.48
CA THR A 116 12.08 11.56 -10.21
C THR A 116 12.21 12.96 -9.62
N PRO A 117 11.09 13.61 -9.24
CA PRO A 117 11.15 14.89 -8.53
C PRO A 117 11.96 14.77 -7.24
N LYS A 118 12.75 15.78 -6.91
CA LYS A 118 13.54 15.80 -5.66
C LYS A 118 12.70 16.10 -4.42
N THR A 119 11.51 16.69 -4.62
CA THR A 119 10.63 17.10 -3.54
C THR A 119 9.19 16.71 -3.86
N CYS A 120 8.43 16.43 -2.81
CA CYS A 120 6.99 16.21 -2.84
C CYS A 120 6.30 17.49 -2.36
N ARG A 121 5.52 18.08 -3.26
CA ARG A 121 4.55 19.12 -2.94
C ARG A 121 3.17 18.64 -3.32
N VAL A 122 2.22 18.80 -2.42
CA VAL A 122 0.81 18.49 -2.63
C VAL A 122 0.01 19.78 -2.58
N ALA A 123 -1.14 19.83 -3.25
CA ALA A 123 -2.04 20.97 -3.07
C ALA A 123 -2.45 21.05 -1.58
N PRO A 124 -2.43 22.24 -0.96
CA PRO A 124 -2.97 22.41 0.38
C PRO A 124 -4.38 21.85 0.45
N ALA A 125 -4.65 21.00 1.46
CA ALA A 125 -6.00 20.55 1.69
C ALA A 125 -6.88 21.76 2.01
N ALA A 126 -8.02 21.89 1.34
CA ALA A 126 -9.02 22.88 1.73
C ALA A 126 -9.39 22.64 3.20
N ALA A 127 -9.37 23.70 4.02
CA ALA A 127 -9.71 23.59 5.44
C ALA A 127 -11.07 22.90 5.58
N ARG A 128 -11.07 21.71 6.18
CA ARG A 128 -12.31 20.99 6.50
C ARG A 128 -13.01 21.76 7.61
N SER A 129 -13.94 22.64 7.23
CA SER A 129 -14.83 23.31 8.17
C SER A 129 -15.86 22.30 8.65
N ALA A 130 -15.47 21.46 9.61
CA ALA A 130 -16.41 20.68 10.39
C ALA A 130 -16.69 21.45 11.67
N ALA A 131 -17.95 21.86 11.88
CA ALA A 131 -18.35 22.40 13.18
C ALA A 131 -18.07 21.32 14.25
N PRO A 132 -17.39 21.66 15.36
CA PRO A 132 -17.18 20.71 16.43
C PRO A 132 -18.56 20.24 16.91
N GLN A 133 -18.80 18.94 16.84
CA GLN A 133 -20.05 18.40 17.36
C GLN A 133 -20.02 18.60 18.88
N PRO A 134 -21.01 19.29 19.47
CA PRO A 134 -21.03 19.48 20.91
C PRO A 134 -21.04 18.11 21.60
N PRO A 135 -20.39 17.97 22.77
CA PRO A 135 -20.47 16.74 23.54
C PRO A 135 -21.93 16.49 23.89
N GLY A 136 -22.56 15.56 23.17
CA GLY A 136 -23.88 15.05 23.53
C GLY A 136 -23.76 14.09 24.71
N PRO A 137 -24.89 13.72 25.34
CA PRO A 137 -24.90 12.61 26.27
C PRO A 137 -24.43 11.35 25.54
N TRP A 138 -23.23 10.88 25.88
CA TRP A 138 -22.69 9.65 25.33
C TRP A 138 -23.40 8.44 25.95
N PRO A 139 -23.56 7.34 25.20
CA PRO A 139 -24.11 6.12 25.77
C PRO A 139 -23.25 5.61 26.95
N ALA A 140 -23.86 4.80 27.81
CA ALA A 140 -23.17 4.11 28.88
C ALA A 140 -21.96 3.32 28.33
N PRO A 141 -20.90 3.12 29.15
CA PRO A 141 -19.74 2.36 28.73
C PRO A 141 -20.17 0.96 28.28
N PRO A 142 -19.74 0.51 27.08
CA PRO A 142 -20.12 -0.80 26.59
C PRO A 142 -19.45 -1.89 27.44
N HIS A 143 -20.20 -2.95 27.75
CA HIS A 143 -19.67 -4.14 28.39
C HIS A 143 -19.24 -5.18 27.35
N PRO A 144 -18.19 -5.98 27.60
CA PRO A 144 -17.80 -7.04 26.69
C PRO A 144 -18.90 -8.10 26.62
N THR A 145 -19.28 -8.50 25.40
CA THR A 145 -20.37 -9.45 25.18
C THR A 145 -20.02 -10.92 25.47
N ASP A 146 -18.74 -11.28 25.45
CA ASP A 146 -18.23 -12.64 25.66
C ASP A 146 -16.74 -12.60 26.06
N THR A 147 -16.33 -13.43 27.02
CA THR A 147 -14.94 -13.56 27.49
C THR A 147 -14.28 -14.88 27.10
N ALA A 148 -14.99 -15.78 26.42
CA ALA A 148 -14.52 -17.13 26.05
C ALA A 148 -13.24 -17.12 25.21
N ALA A 149 -12.91 -16.01 24.55
CA ALA A 149 -11.64 -15.89 23.83
C ALA A 149 -10.41 -16.10 24.75
N LEU A 150 -10.49 -15.74 26.05
CA LEU A 150 -9.40 -15.98 27.01
C LEU A 150 -9.20 -17.47 27.33
N ASP A 151 -10.22 -18.31 27.13
CA ASP A 151 -10.11 -19.74 27.44
C ASP A 151 -9.16 -20.49 26.50
N ASN A 152 -8.75 -19.85 25.40
CA ASN A 152 -7.71 -20.35 24.49
C ASN A 152 -6.29 -20.16 25.04
N LEU A 153 -6.12 -19.48 26.18
CA LEU A 153 -4.83 -19.28 26.84
C LEU A 153 -4.55 -20.40 27.84
N ALA A 154 -3.27 -20.69 28.06
CA ALA A 154 -2.81 -21.55 29.15
C ALA A 154 -3.25 -20.95 30.51
N ASP A 155 -3.49 -21.79 31.51
CA ASP A 155 -4.08 -21.37 32.79
C ASP A 155 -3.26 -20.26 33.49
N SER A 156 -1.92 -20.35 33.43
CA SER A 156 -1.01 -19.33 33.97
C SER A 156 -1.17 -17.97 33.28
N ASP A 157 -1.42 -17.96 31.97
CA ASP A 157 -1.59 -16.73 31.18
C ASP A 157 -3.02 -16.20 31.29
N ARG A 158 -4.00 -17.08 31.47
CA ARG A 158 -5.42 -16.74 31.55
C ARG A 158 -5.72 -15.84 32.74
N ALA A 159 -5.19 -16.16 33.93
CA ALA A 159 -5.41 -15.34 35.12
C ALA A 159 -4.86 -13.92 34.96
N ALA A 160 -3.65 -13.78 34.41
CA ALA A 160 -3.04 -12.50 34.12
C ALA A 160 -3.82 -11.72 33.05
N ALA A 161 -4.26 -12.41 31.99
CA ALA A 161 -5.09 -11.83 30.93
C ALA A 161 -6.43 -11.32 31.46
N GLN A 162 -7.07 -12.05 32.37
CA GLN A 162 -8.34 -11.66 32.98
C GLN A 162 -8.19 -10.42 33.88
N ALA A 163 -7.12 -10.36 34.69
CA ALA A 163 -6.81 -9.17 35.49
C ALA A 163 -6.55 -7.94 34.60
N GLN A 164 -5.79 -8.12 33.52
CA GLN A 164 -5.52 -7.04 32.56
C GLN A 164 -6.79 -6.60 31.80
N LEU A 165 -7.67 -7.54 31.45
CA LEU A 165 -8.96 -7.23 30.85
C LEU A 165 -9.79 -6.36 31.79
N GLN A 166 -9.93 -6.77 33.05
CA GLN A 166 -10.67 -6.01 34.06
C GLN A 166 -10.10 -4.59 34.23
N ALA A 167 -8.76 -4.47 34.34
CA ALA A 167 -8.10 -3.17 34.43
C ALA A 167 -8.35 -2.28 33.19
N ASN A 168 -8.40 -2.86 31.98
CA ASN A 168 -8.73 -2.10 30.77
C ASN A 168 -10.19 -1.64 30.77
N LEU A 169 -11.13 -2.46 31.26
CA LEU A 169 -12.54 -2.10 31.34
C LEU A 169 -12.79 -0.96 32.33
N GLU A 170 -12.13 -0.98 33.49
CA GLU A 170 -12.22 0.07 34.51
C GLU A 170 -11.67 1.43 34.04
N ARG A 171 -10.79 1.40 33.04
CA ARG A 171 -10.12 2.57 32.47
C ARG A 171 -10.85 3.17 31.27
N LEU A 172 -11.91 2.54 30.81
CA LEU A 172 -12.61 2.94 29.60
C LEU A 172 -13.38 4.25 29.81
N ASP A 173 -12.94 5.30 29.14
CA ASP A 173 -13.60 6.60 29.13
C ASP A 173 -14.30 6.81 27.77
N VAL A 174 -15.64 6.84 27.80
CA VAL A 174 -16.47 7.01 26.60
C VAL A 174 -16.29 8.40 25.98
N ALA A 175 -16.08 9.45 26.78
CA ALA A 175 -15.87 10.79 26.27
C ALA A 175 -14.52 10.91 25.55
N ARG A 176 -13.45 10.28 26.10
CA ARG A 176 -12.16 10.15 25.41
C ARG A 176 -12.31 9.41 24.09
N LEU A 177 -12.96 8.26 24.14
CA LEU A 177 -13.20 7.44 22.95
C LEU A 177 -13.94 8.22 21.87
N ALA A 178 -15.02 8.92 22.22
CA ALA A 178 -15.79 9.73 21.28
C ALA A 178 -14.97 10.91 20.72
N GLY A 179 -14.13 11.52 21.56
CA GLY A 179 -13.25 12.62 21.15
C GLY A 179 -12.22 12.21 20.11
N HIS A 180 -11.64 11.02 20.24
CA HIS A 180 -10.58 10.50 19.36
C HIS A 180 -11.05 9.51 18.30
N TRP A 181 -12.35 9.17 18.28
CA TRP A 181 -12.89 8.26 17.27
C TRP A 181 -12.65 8.82 15.86
N PRO A 182 -12.27 7.98 14.88
CA PRO A 182 -12.06 8.41 13.51
C PRO A 182 -13.30 9.12 12.95
N ARG A 183 -13.09 10.10 12.06
CA ARG A 183 -14.16 10.88 11.44
C ARG A 183 -14.31 10.57 9.96
N ASP A 184 -15.54 10.61 9.46
CA ASP A 184 -15.82 10.53 8.03
C ASP A 184 -15.49 11.86 7.32
N ALA A 185 -15.58 11.86 5.98
CA ALA A 185 -15.31 13.07 5.19
C ALA A 185 -16.23 14.26 5.51
N ARG A 186 -17.33 14.05 6.25
CA ARG A 186 -18.26 15.10 6.72
C ARG A 186 -17.99 15.52 8.17
N GLY A 187 -16.90 15.03 8.78
CA GLY A 187 -16.53 15.32 10.17
C GLY A 187 -17.34 14.57 11.23
N ARG A 188 -18.21 13.63 10.84
CA ARG A 188 -19.02 12.82 11.77
C ARG A 188 -18.20 11.62 12.24
N LEU A 189 -18.55 11.03 13.38
CA LEU A 189 -17.93 9.79 13.84
C LEU A 189 -18.08 8.69 12.79
N ALA A 190 -16.97 8.05 12.42
CA ALA A 190 -16.92 7.03 11.38
C ALA A 190 -17.63 5.75 11.83
N ALA A 191 -18.61 5.31 11.03
CA ALA A 191 -19.30 4.04 11.19
C ALA A 191 -18.44 2.86 10.73
N LYS A 192 -18.82 1.62 11.08
CA LYS A 192 -18.15 0.37 10.67
C LYS A 192 -16.64 0.35 10.92
N THR A 193 -16.22 1.08 11.93
CA THR A 193 -14.84 1.24 12.37
C THR A 193 -14.60 0.36 13.59
N THR A 194 -13.44 -0.28 13.63
CA THR A 194 -12.97 -1.13 14.72
C THR A 194 -11.67 -0.56 15.28
N ALA A 195 -11.60 -0.37 16.60
CA ALA A 195 -10.37 -0.08 17.31
C ALA A 195 -10.03 -1.21 18.29
N LEU A 196 -8.75 -1.52 18.37
CA LEU A 196 -8.17 -2.50 19.28
C LEU A 196 -7.74 -1.77 20.54
N LEU A 197 -8.35 -2.08 21.68
CA LEU A 197 -8.06 -1.44 22.97
C LEU A 197 -7.05 -2.23 23.80
N GLY A 198 -7.01 -3.55 23.62
CA GLY A 198 -6.15 -4.43 24.41
C GLY A 198 -5.86 -5.74 23.70
N VAL A 199 -4.74 -6.35 24.08
CA VAL A 199 -4.23 -7.62 23.56
C VAL A 199 -3.79 -8.43 24.76
N TYR A 200 -4.15 -9.71 24.81
CA TYR A 200 -3.92 -10.55 25.99
C TYR A 200 -3.20 -11.84 25.65
N GLY A 201 -2.44 -12.34 26.63
CA GLY A 201 -1.56 -13.50 26.47
C GLY A 201 -0.16 -13.13 25.96
N PRO A 202 0.70 -14.14 25.74
CA PRO A 202 2.06 -13.93 25.29
C PRO A 202 2.11 -13.38 23.86
N PRO A 203 3.19 -12.65 23.47
CA PRO A 203 3.37 -12.18 22.10
C PRO A 203 3.36 -13.33 21.09
N VAL A 204 2.47 -13.25 20.09
CA VAL A 204 2.40 -14.23 18.99
C VAL A 204 2.94 -13.68 17.69
N THR A 205 3.32 -14.57 16.77
CA THR A 205 3.80 -14.19 15.43
C THR A 205 2.70 -13.50 14.61
N VAL A 206 3.08 -12.75 13.57
CA VAL A 206 2.13 -11.97 12.74
C VAL A 206 1.04 -12.80 12.07
N ASN A 207 1.25 -14.11 11.93
CA ASN A 207 0.33 -15.06 11.30
C ASN A 207 -0.48 -15.87 12.33
N GLN A 208 -0.48 -15.45 13.60
CA GLN A 208 -1.24 -16.09 14.66
C GLN A 208 -2.28 -15.13 15.24
N ARG A 209 -3.42 -15.71 15.63
CA ARG A 209 -4.49 -14.99 16.33
C ARG A 209 -4.22 -15.01 17.83
N GLN A 210 -4.66 -13.96 18.51
CA GLN A 210 -4.60 -13.86 19.97
C GLN A 210 -5.84 -13.11 20.49
N PRO A 211 -6.21 -13.30 21.77
CA PRO A 211 -7.34 -12.59 22.35
C PRO A 211 -7.12 -11.07 22.31
N CYS A 212 -8.10 -10.36 21.76
CA CYS A 212 -8.05 -8.93 21.53
C CYS A 212 -9.35 -8.29 22.01
N LEU A 213 -9.25 -7.23 22.82
CA LEU A 213 -10.38 -6.38 23.20
C LEU A 213 -10.59 -5.36 22.09
N LEU A 214 -11.76 -5.39 21.47
CA LEU A 214 -12.11 -4.56 20.33
C LEU A 214 -13.33 -3.72 20.68
N ILE A 215 -13.32 -2.48 20.25
CA ILE A 215 -14.51 -1.63 20.19
C ILE A 215 -14.89 -1.39 18.75
N THR A 216 -16.15 -1.67 18.42
CA THR A 216 -16.69 -1.58 17.06
C THR A 216 -17.87 -0.63 17.03
N SER A 217 -17.90 0.25 16.02
CA SER A 217 -19.05 1.11 15.74
C SER A 217 -20.07 0.40 14.84
N GLY A 218 -21.36 0.73 15.04
CA GLY A 218 -22.46 0.24 14.23
C GLY A 218 -22.52 0.82 12.80
N GLY A 219 -23.68 0.68 12.16
CA GLY A 219 -23.96 1.33 10.89
C GLY A 219 -24.12 2.85 11.04
N VAL A 220 -24.17 3.58 9.93
CA VAL A 220 -24.30 5.05 9.94
C VAL A 220 -25.53 5.52 10.72
N ARG A 221 -26.63 4.75 10.70
CA ARG A 221 -27.88 5.05 11.42
C ARG A 221 -27.79 4.81 12.92
N ASP A 222 -26.85 3.97 13.35
CA ASP A 222 -26.71 3.53 14.73
C ASP A 222 -25.68 4.36 15.49
N MET A 223 -24.98 5.29 14.83
CA MET A 223 -23.98 6.13 15.49
C MET A 223 -24.64 7.15 16.44
N PRO A 224 -24.09 7.37 17.65
CA PRO A 224 -22.84 6.83 18.20
C PRO A 224 -23.07 5.60 19.10
N GLN A 225 -23.43 4.44 18.55
CA GLN A 225 -23.42 3.17 19.29
C GLN A 225 -22.11 2.41 19.03
N TRP A 226 -21.49 1.99 20.14
CA TRP A 226 -20.32 1.13 20.15
C TRP A 226 -20.63 -0.18 20.86
N GLN A 227 -19.96 -1.23 20.41
CA GLN A 227 -20.00 -2.55 21.02
C GLN A 227 -18.57 -2.94 21.40
N LEU A 228 -18.43 -3.46 22.62
CA LEU A 228 -17.17 -4.00 23.10
C LEU A 228 -17.20 -5.51 22.98
N ARG A 229 -16.17 -6.10 22.39
CA ARG A 229 -16.07 -7.55 22.18
C ARG A 229 -14.66 -8.03 22.45
N LEU A 230 -14.55 -9.21 23.04
CA LEU A 230 -13.30 -9.94 23.09
C LEU A 230 -13.31 -11.01 21.99
N SER A 231 -12.28 -11.06 21.15
CA SER A 231 -12.23 -12.02 20.05
C SER A 231 -10.80 -12.44 19.70
N MET A 232 -10.66 -13.57 19.02
CA MET A 232 -9.38 -14.07 18.50
C MET A 232 -9.06 -13.40 17.17
N GLU A 233 -8.15 -12.43 17.18
CA GLU A 233 -7.84 -11.61 16.00
C GLU A 233 -6.35 -11.64 15.66
N PHE A 234 -6.06 -11.33 14.39
CA PHE A 234 -4.73 -10.88 14.00
C PHE A 234 -4.57 -9.41 14.37
N ARG A 235 -3.85 -9.14 15.47
CA ARG A 235 -3.55 -7.77 15.96
C ARG A 235 -3.10 -6.84 14.83
N GLU A 236 -2.23 -7.35 13.98
CA GLU A 236 -1.59 -6.60 12.89
C GLU A 236 -2.55 -6.12 11.80
N ASN A 237 -3.70 -6.78 11.65
CA ASN A 237 -4.68 -6.42 10.63
C ASN A 237 -5.54 -5.23 11.07
N GLN A 238 -5.45 -4.82 12.34
CA GLN A 238 -6.23 -3.70 12.87
C GLN A 238 -5.54 -2.38 12.53
N ARG A 239 -6.30 -1.43 11.97
CA ARG A 239 -5.82 -0.07 11.64
C ARG A 239 -5.68 0.78 12.88
N HIS A 240 -6.66 0.72 13.77
CA HIS A 240 -6.73 1.52 14.98
C HIS A 240 -6.22 0.70 16.17
N GLN A 241 -4.92 0.43 16.20
CA GLN A 241 -4.23 -0.26 17.30
C GLN A 241 -4.04 0.71 18.48
N TRP A 242 -5.12 0.93 19.23
CA TRP A 242 -5.16 1.84 20.37
C TRP A 242 -4.64 1.19 21.67
N ASP A 243 -4.33 -0.11 21.65
CA ASP A 243 -3.60 -0.81 22.71
C ASP A 243 -2.23 -0.16 22.97
N ALA A 244 -1.57 0.33 21.91
CA ALA A 244 -0.31 1.07 22.00
C ALA A 244 -0.50 2.58 22.23
N ALA A 245 -1.74 3.06 22.28
CA ALA A 245 -2.09 4.47 22.43
C ALA A 245 -3.27 4.66 23.42
N PRO A 246 -3.12 4.25 24.70
CA PRO A 246 -4.23 4.22 25.65
C PRO A 246 -4.86 5.58 25.96
N TRP A 247 -4.13 6.69 25.75
CA TRP A 247 -4.64 8.05 25.93
C TRP A 247 -5.79 8.42 24.97
N LEU A 248 -6.03 7.60 23.95
CA LEU A 248 -7.16 7.78 23.02
C LEU A 248 -8.49 7.31 23.61
N TRP A 249 -8.47 6.47 24.65
CA TRP A 249 -9.68 5.85 25.23
C TRP A 249 -9.69 5.72 26.76
N SER A 250 -8.61 6.13 27.43
CA SER A 250 -8.49 6.17 28.88
C SER A 250 -8.03 7.55 29.35
N ASP A 251 -8.71 8.08 30.36
CA ASP A 251 -8.33 9.31 31.06
C ASP A 251 -7.09 9.15 31.94
N GLN A 252 -6.79 7.92 32.37
CA GLN A 252 -5.59 7.58 33.14
C GLN A 252 -4.31 7.51 32.31
N ALA A 253 -4.39 7.70 30.99
CA ALA A 253 -3.24 7.70 30.09
C ALA A 253 -3.04 9.07 29.44
N HIS A 254 -1.78 9.48 29.34
CA HIS A 254 -1.41 10.77 28.75
C HIS A 254 -0.87 10.58 27.34
N ALA A 255 -1.22 11.51 26.44
CA ALA A 255 -0.64 11.54 25.12
C ALA A 255 0.88 11.81 25.22
N PRO A 256 1.71 11.19 24.36
CA PRO A 256 3.12 11.53 24.28
C PRO A 256 3.27 13.03 24.00
N ALA A 257 4.22 13.66 24.70
CA ALA A 257 4.55 15.05 24.43
C ALA A 257 4.93 15.20 22.96
N ALA A 258 4.32 16.18 22.28
CA ALA A 258 4.71 16.50 20.92
C ALA A 258 6.15 17.04 20.92
N PRO A 259 7.00 16.65 19.96
CA PRO A 259 8.32 17.24 19.83
C PRO A 259 8.22 18.73 19.49
N ARG A 260 9.28 19.49 19.79
CA ARG A 260 9.30 20.96 19.61
C ARG A 260 8.95 21.41 18.19
N HIS A 261 9.31 20.63 17.18
CA HIS A 261 9.04 20.93 15.77
C HIS A 261 7.63 20.48 15.30
N ALA A 262 6.79 19.89 16.15
CA ALA A 262 5.52 19.32 15.69
C ALA A 262 4.59 20.37 15.06
N ASP A 263 4.54 21.59 15.61
CA ASP A 263 3.72 22.68 15.06
C ASP A 263 4.29 23.22 13.74
N GLU A 264 5.62 23.30 13.62
CA GLU A 264 6.30 23.64 12.36
C GLU A 264 6.04 22.58 11.27
N VAL A 265 6.12 21.30 11.62
CA VAL A 265 5.82 20.20 10.69
C VAL A 265 4.37 20.25 10.23
N ARG A 266 3.41 20.53 11.14
CA ARG A 266 2.00 20.72 10.78
C ARG A 266 1.81 21.87 9.80
N ALA A 267 2.46 23.01 10.05
CA ALA A 267 2.39 24.16 9.15
C ALA A 267 2.92 23.82 7.75
N LEU A 268 4.07 23.14 7.67
CA LEU A 268 4.62 22.68 6.40
C LEU A 268 3.68 21.71 5.66
N ILE A 269 3.04 20.77 6.37
CA ILE A 269 2.06 19.86 5.76
C ILE A 269 0.83 20.62 5.27
N ALA A 270 0.32 21.60 6.04
CA ALA A 270 -0.80 22.43 5.64
C ALA A 270 -0.49 23.28 4.40
N GLU A 271 0.76 23.75 4.25
CA GLU A 271 1.27 24.42 3.04
C GLU A 271 1.54 23.44 1.87
N GLY A 272 1.36 22.14 2.07
CA GLY A 272 1.64 21.10 1.09
C GLY A 272 3.11 20.76 0.90
N ARG A 273 4.01 21.25 1.76
CA ARG A 273 5.48 21.05 1.72
C ARG A 273 5.89 19.75 2.40
N ILE A 274 5.40 18.62 1.87
CA ILE A 274 5.53 17.30 2.50
C ILE A 274 6.99 16.85 2.67
N SER A 275 7.85 17.04 1.66
CA SER A 275 9.27 16.65 1.79
C SER A 275 9.98 17.36 2.93
N GLU A 276 9.67 18.64 3.14
CA GLU A 276 10.32 19.48 4.14
C GLU A 276 9.84 19.10 5.55
N ALA A 277 8.53 18.86 5.69
CA ALA A 277 7.92 18.31 6.90
C ALA A 277 8.51 16.95 7.31
N CYS A 278 8.70 16.05 6.35
CA CYS A 278 9.31 14.74 6.57
C CYS A 278 10.80 14.87 6.94
N ALA A 279 11.54 15.76 6.28
CA ALA A 279 12.96 15.98 6.55
C ALA A 279 13.22 16.50 7.97
N LEU A 280 12.36 17.37 8.53
CA LEU A 280 12.45 17.80 9.93
C LEU A 280 12.34 16.65 10.94
N CYS A 281 11.76 15.51 10.53
CA CYS A 281 11.55 14.33 11.35
C CYS A 281 12.46 13.15 10.95
N ASP A 282 13.49 13.39 10.13
CA ASP A 282 14.37 12.36 9.55
C ASP A 282 13.62 11.25 8.79
N VAL A 283 12.46 11.57 8.21
CA VAL A 283 11.65 10.64 7.42
C VAL A 283 12.03 10.77 5.95
N VAL A 284 12.49 9.67 5.36
CA VAL A 284 12.84 9.64 3.93
C VAL A 284 11.62 9.28 3.10
N LEU A 285 11.39 9.99 2.00
CA LEU A 285 10.42 9.62 0.96
C LEU A 285 11.15 8.89 -0.17
N ALA A 286 10.77 7.66 -0.45
CA ALA A 286 11.33 6.91 -1.57
C ALA A 286 10.86 7.47 -2.92
N ASP A 287 11.63 7.20 -3.97
CA ASP A 287 11.35 7.61 -5.34
C ASP A 287 9.91 7.30 -5.78
N GLY A 288 9.39 6.10 -5.47
CA GLY A 288 8.03 5.73 -5.82
C GLY A 288 6.96 6.68 -5.26
N VAL A 289 7.16 7.19 -4.04
CA VAL A 289 6.26 8.17 -3.41
C VAL A 289 6.37 9.52 -4.10
N LEU A 290 7.60 9.99 -4.36
CA LEU A 290 7.85 11.26 -5.04
C LEU A 290 7.25 11.29 -6.46
N ARG A 291 7.43 10.19 -7.20
CA ARG A 291 6.88 10.02 -8.55
C ARG A 291 5.35 10.00 -8.52
N LEU A 292 4.77 9.17 -7.67
CA LEU A 292 3.31 9.03 -7.59
C LEU A 292 2.65 10.36 -7.16
N ALA A 293 3.25 11.07 -6.20
CA ALA A 293 2.77 12.38 -5.80
C ALA A 293 2.85 13.43 -6.92
N ALA A 294 3.75 13.27 -7.90
CA ALA A 294 3.80 14.14 -9.08
C ALA A 294 2.91 13.66 -10.25
N GLY A 295 2.07 12.64 -10.04
CA GLY A 295 1.25 12.05 -11.09
C GLY A 295 2.05 11.25 -12.13
N LEU A 296 3.33 10.97 -11.85
CA LEU A 296 4.19 10.19 -12.73
C LEU A 296 4.00 8.69 -12.50
N PRO A 297 4.20 7.85 -13.53
CA PRO A 297 4.11 6.41 -13.37
C PRO A 297 5.27 5.88 -12.50
N LEU A 298 4.97 4.85 -11.70
CA LEU A 298 5.94 4.20 -10.79
C LEU A 298 7.06 3.47 -11.54
N SER A 299 6.78 2.98 -12.75
CA SER A 299 7.74 2.37 -13.65
C SER A 299 7.52 2.88 -15.08
N ARG A 300 8.51 2.70 -15.95
CA ARG A 300 8.49 3.20 -17.33
C ARG A 300 7.28 2.71 -18.14
N PHE A 301 6.81 1.49 -17.88
CA PHE A 301 5.77 0.82 -18.66
C PHE A 301 4.41 0.79 -17.94
N ALA A 302 4.32 1.33 -16.73
CA ALA A 302 3.05 1.47 -16.04
C ALA A 302 2.27 2.68 -16.58
N ALA A 303 0.95 2.50 -16.76
CA ALA A 303 0.07 3.64 -17.01
C ALA A 303 0.03 4.56 -15.78
N PRO A 304 -0.04 5.90 -15.96
CA PRO A 304 -0.34 6.81 -14.87
C PRO A 304 -1.64 6.44 -14.17
N ARG A 305 -1.67 6.62 -12.84
CA ARG A 305 -2.83 6.32 -11.98
C ARG A 305 -3.20 7.58 -11.20
N PRO A 306 -3.98 8.51 -11.79
CA PRO A 306 -4.38 9.74 -11.10
C PRO A 306 -5.14 9.44 -9.80
N ASP A 307 -5.97 8.40 -9.81
CA ASP A 307 -6.68 7.89 -8.63
C ASP A 307 -5.75 7.50 -7.48
N TRP A 308 -4.54 7.02 -7.80
CA TRP A 308 -3.52 6.69 -6.80
C TRP A 308 -2.78 7.93 -6.31
N ALA A 309 -2.53 8.91 -7.18
CA ALA A 309 -1.91 10.17 -6.81
C ALA A 309 -2.80 10.96 -5.84
N ASP A 310 -4.09 11.08 -6.13
CA ASP A 310 -5.07 11.77 -5.27
C ASP A 310 -5.17 11.10 -3.89
N ALA A 311 -5.28 9.76 -3.87
CA ALA A 311 -5.33 9.00 -2.62
C ALA A 311 -4.03 9.14 -1.79
N LEU A 312 -2.88 9.27 -2.46
CA LEU A 312 -1.61 9.54 -1.79
C LEU A 312 -1.56 10.95 -1.23
N HIS A 313 -2.01 11.97 -1.98
CA HIS A 313 -2.08 13.35 -1.49
C HIS A 313 -2.94 13.45 -0.23
N ASP A 314 -4.14 12.88 -0.26
CA ASP A 314 -5.04 12.85 0.90
C ASP A 314 -4.37 12.22 2.14
N ALA A 315 -3.63 11.14 1.95
CA ALA A 315 -2.92 10.48 3.05
C ALA A 315 -1.74 11.32 3.57
N LEU A 316 -0.98 11.96 2.68
CA LEU A 316 0.18 12.78 3.05
C LEU A 316 -0.23 14.05 3.79
N THR A 317 -1.39 14.63 3.50
CA THR A 317 -1.90 15.80 4.25
C THR A 317 -2.31 15.48 5.68
N GLN A 318 -2.45 14.20 6.02
CA GLN A 318 -2.85 13.72 7.36
C GLN A 318 -1.66 13.11 8.13
N LEU A 319 -0.46 13.19 7.55
CA LEU A 319 0.73 12.56 8.08
C LEU A 319 1.17 13.26 9.38
N ALA A 320 1.60 12.47 10.35
CA ALA A 320 2.31 12.89 11.55
C ALA A 320 3.74 12.32 11.51
N PRO A 321 4.66 12.89 10.70
CA PRO A 321 5.97 12.29 10.46
C PRO A 321 6.76 12.03 11.74
N TRP A 322 6.62 12.91 12.74
CA TRP A 322 7.27 12.80 14.04
C TRP A 322 6.88 11.57 14.87
N ARG A 323 5.78 10.87 14.52
CA ARG A 323 5.34 9.65 15.21
C ARG A 323 5.87 8.36 14.57
N LEU A 324 6.34 8.42 13.32
CA LEU A 324 6.72 7.23 12.53
C LEU A 324 7.86 6.43 13.17
N ALA A 325 8.92 7.11 13.63
CA ALA A 325 10.07 6.44 14.24
C ALA A 325 9.68 5.63 15.48
N GLY A 326 8.90 6.23 16.38
CA GLY A 326 8.41 5.55 17.58
C GLY A 326 7.50 4.36 17.26
N GLY A 327 6.62 4.50 16.25
CA GLY A 327 5.76 3.41 15.79
C GLY A 327 6.56 2.24 15.19
N LEU A 328 7.53 2.54 14.32
CA LEU A 328 8.41 1.53 13.71
C LEU A 328 9.25 0.81 14.77
N ALA A 329 9.79 1.52 15.76
CA ALA A 329 10.54 0.94 16.87
C ALA A 329 9.66 -0.03 17.70
N ARG A 330 8.42 0.35 18.04
CA ARG A 330 7.49 -0.55 18.74
C ARG A 330 7.19 -1.81 17.95
N ILE A 331 6.99 -1.69 16.64
CA ILE A 331 6.74 -2.85 15.78
C ILE A 331 7.99 -3.74 15.74
N GLN A 332 9.19 -3.17 15.60
CA GLN A 332 10.44 -3.93 15.63
C GLN A 332 10.62 -4.70 16.94
N THR A 333 10.41 -4.04 18.09
CA THR A 333 10.50 -4.68 19.41
C THR A 333 9.52 -5.85 19.54
N ARG A 334 8.28 -5.67 19.11
CA ARG A 334 7.28 -6.74 19.17
C ARG A 334 7.61 -7.89 18.22
N LEU A 335 8.06 -7.59 17.00
CA LEU A 335 8.47 -8.64 16.07
C LEU A 335 9.67 -9.42 16.60
N ALA A 336 10.62 -8.76 17.27
CA ALA A 336 11.73 -9.43 17.94
C ALA A 336 11.25 -10.32 19.09
N ALA A 337 10.27 -9.89 19.87
CA ALA A 337 9.70 -10.69 20.96
C ALA A 337 8.89 -11.90 20.46
N ALA A 338 8.16 -11.74 19.35
CA ALA A 338 7.24 -12.77 18.84
C ALA A 338 7.91 -13.83 17.96
N ASN A 339 9.03 -13.52 17.29
CA ASN A 339 9.67 -14.42 16.33
C ASN A 339 10.94 -15.04 16.93
N ARG A 340 11.09 -16.37 16.77
CA ARG A 340 12.30 -17.09 17.17
C ARG A 340 13.59 -16.50 16.56
N ARG A 341 13.48 -15.94 15.35
CA ARG A 341 14.54 -15.16 14.72
C ARG A 341 14.00 -13.74 14.50
N PRO A 342 14.50 -12.74 15.24
CA PRO A 342 14.09 -11.36 15.05
C PRO A 342 14.33 -10.93 13.60
N PRO A 343 13.32 -10.33 12.92
CA PRO A 343 13.52 -9.83 11.57
C PRO A 343 14.52 -8.67 11.60
N ARG A 344 15.35 -8.59 10.56
CA ARG A 344 16.32 -7.50 10.42
C ARG A 344 15.58 -6.18 10.21
N PRO A 345 16.07 -5.05 10.75
CA PRO A 345 15.56 -3.74 10.39
C PRO A 345 15.46 -3.57 8.87
N GLY A 346 14.31 -3.15 8.38
CA GLY A 346 14.04 -2.94 6.96
C GLY A 346 13.69 -4.20 6.16
N SER A 347 13.74 -5.41 6.74
CA SER A 347 13.29 -6.64 6.07
C SER A 347 11.77 -6.84 6.10
N TRP A 348 11.04 -5.88 6.64
CA TRP A 348 9.59 -5.87 6.74
C TRP A 348 9.09 -4.45 6.50
N ALA A 349 7.86 -4.34 5.99
CA ALA A 349 7.15 -3.08 5.88
C ALA A 349 5.75 -3.22 6.48
N ARG A 350 5.14 -2.08 6.78
CA ARG A 350 3.76 -1.98 7.28
C ARG A 350 3.02 -0.92 6.49
N LYS A 351 1.81 -1.25 6.07
CA LYS A 351 1.03 -0.38 5.19
C LYS A 351 0.28 0.66 6.01
N LEU A 352 0.38 1.91 5.63
CA LEU A 352 -0.43 2.99 6.17
C LEU A 352 -1.84 2.91 5.56
N PHE A 353 -1.93 2.73 4.25
CA PHE A 353 -3.19 2.53 3.53
C PHE A 353 -2.99 1.83 2.17
N TRP A 354 -4.10 1.47 1.54
CA TRP A 354 -4.13 0.84 0.22
C TRP A 354 -4.51 1.85 -0.86
N LEU A 355 -3.80 1.81 -1.99
CA LEU A 355 -4.21 2.55 -3.18
C LEU A 355 -5.49 1.93 -3.78
N PRO A 356 -6.39 2.73 -4.37
CA PRO A 356 -7.71 2.25 -4.81
C PRO A 356 -7.66 1.38 -6.06
N GLY A 357 -8.78 0.69 -6.35
CA GLY A 357 -9.00 0.03 -7.66
C GLY A 357 -8.19 -1.24 -7.93
N GLN A 358 -7.67 -1.90 -6.89
CA GLN A 358 -6.83 -3.10 -7.02
C GLN A 358 -7.63 -4.37 -6.78
N ARG A 359 -7.46 -5.37 -7.65
CA ARG A 359 -8.16 -6.68 -7.59
C ARG A 359 -7.23 -7.86 -7.32
N THR A 360 -5.93 -7.63 -7.31
CA THR A 360 -4.90 -8.63 -7.08
C THR A 360 -4.75 -8.95 -5.58
N ALA A 361 -4.23 -10.15 -5.28
CA ALA A 361 -3.97 -10.56 -3.90
C ALA A 361 -2.88 -9.69 -3.25
N SER A 362 -1.79 -9.43 -4.00
CA SER A 362 -0.82 -8.41 -3.65
C SER A 362 -1.37 -7.04 -4.06
N ARG A 363 -1.33 -6.08 -3.14
CA ARG A 363 -1.84 -4.73 -3.37
C ARG A 363 -0.73 -3.72 -3.09
N ALA A 364 -0.71 -2.66 -3.88
CA ALA A 364 0.11 -1.49 -3.70
C ALA A 364 -0.48 -0.54 -2.63
N GLY A 365 0.37 0.07 -1.83
CA GLY A 365 -0.02 1.02 -0.80
C GLY A 365 1.15 1.87 -0.36
N LEU A 366 0.86 2.97 0.33
CA LEU A 366 1.90 3.67 1.09
C LEU A 366 2.30 2.80 2.28
N GLY A 367 3.57 2.47 2.36
CA GLY A 367 4.19 1.70 3.43
C GLY A 367 5.19 2.52 4.21
N ALA A 368 5.41 2.10 5.46
CA ALA A 368 6.53 2.52 6.28
C ALA A 368 7.39 1.32 6.66
N ARG A 369 8.71 1.53 6.66
CA ARG A 369 9.69 0.61 7.22
C ARG A 369 10.91 1.35 7.77
N LEU A 370 11.81 0.62 8.40
CA LEU A 370 13.15 1.12 8.72
C LEU A 370 14.01 1.08 7.44
N GLY A 371 14.64 2.20 7.10
CA GLY A 371 15.61 2.30 6.01
C GLY A 371 16.97 1.68 6.38
N ALA A 372 17.93 1.73 5.45
CA ALA A 372 19.27 1.17 5.65
C ALA A 372 20.00 1.78 6.86
N HIS A 373 19.74 3.05 7.17
CA HIS A 373 20.31 3.78 8.30
C HIS A 373 19.46 3.67 9.58
N GLY A 374 18.42 2.84 9.59
CA GLY A 374 17.51 2.68 10.75
C GLY A 374 16.48 3.80 10.91
N GLY A 375 16.51 4.85 10.08
CA GLY A 375 15.48 5.90 10.06
C GLY A 375 14.18 5.47 9.36
N PRO A 376 13.05 6.17 9.58
CA PRO A 376 11.81 5.90 8.88
C PRO A 376 11.92 6.14 7.37
N LEU A 377 11.43 5.19 6.58
CA LEU A 377 11.29 5.31 5.13
C LEU A 377 9.82 5.12 4.75
N LEU A 378 9.26 6.08 4.02
CA LEU A 378 7.98 5.96 3.35
C LEU A 378 8.19 5.57 1.90
N GLU A 379 7.57 4.48 1.47
CA GLU A 379 7.69 3.97 0.11
C GLU A 379 6.36 3.42 -0.41
N VAL A 380 6.23 3.28 -1.72
CA VAL A 380 5.14 2.51 -2.30
C VAL A 380 5.53 1.04 -2.23
N ILE A 381 4.83 0.26 -1.41
CA ILE A 381 5.04 -1.19 -1.26
C ILE A 381 3.95 -1.95 -1.98
N ASP A 382 4.31 -3.08 -2.58
CA ASP A 382 3.36 -4.10 -3.05
C ASP A 382 3.47 -5.34 -2.16
N THR A 383 2.38 -5.72 -1.51
CA THR A 383 2.38 -6.88 -0.61
C THR A 383 1.01 -7.56 -0.51
N ALA A 384 1.01 -8.88 -0.34
CA ALA A 384 -0.17 -9.66 0.00
C ALA A 384 -0.48 -9.64 1.52
N SER A 385 0.42 -9.12 2.35
CA SER A 385 0.21 -9.05 3.79
C SER A 385 -0.94 -8.12 4.13
N ASN A 386 -1.77 -8.49 5.10
CA ASN A 386 -2.81 -7.61 5.65
C ASN A 386 -2.31 -6.69 6.77
N ALA A 387 -1.07 -6.87 7.24
CA ALA A 387 -0.51 -6.11 8.37
C ALA A 387 -0.43 -4.59 8.11
N LEU A 388 -1.04 -3.80 9.00
CA LEU A 388 -1.13 -2.34 8.92
C LEU A 388 -0.16 -1.66 9.88
N PHE A 389 0.27 -0.46 9.50
CA PHE A 389 0.94 0.46 10.40
C PHE A 389 -0.11 1.14 11.29
N PRO A 390 0.03 1.13 12.62
CA PRO A 390 -0.97 1.68 13.54
C PRO A 390 -1.31 3.13 13.24
N SER A 391 -2.58 3.44 12.98
CA SER A 391 -3.01 4.82 12.71
C SER A 391 -2.56 5.86 13.76
N PRO A 392 -2.54 5.59 15.08
CA PRO A 392 -2.03 6.58 16.03
C PRO A 392 -0.58 7.01 15.78
N ASP A 393 0.20 6.20 15.06
CA ASP A 393 1.63 6.36 14.85
C ASP A 393 2.00 7.08 13.56
N TRP A 394 1.01 7.45 12.74
CA TRP A 394 1.25 8.19 11.50
C TRP A 394 0.14 9.17 11.14
N TRP A 395 -1.03 9.07 11.77
CA TRP A 395 -2.17 9.94 11.52
C TRP A 395 -2.23 11.03 12.59
N ASP A 396 -2.36 12.28 12.16
CA ASP A 396 -2.59 13.41 13.04
C ASP A 396 -4.08 13.61 13.33
N ASP A 397 -4.53 13.16 14.50
CA ASP A 397 -5.92 13.22 14.94
C ASP A 397 -6.46 14.65 15.14
N ARG A 398 -5.56 15.65 15.15
CA ARG A 398 -5.92 17.07 15.17
C ARG A 398 -6.13 17.67 13.78
N ALA A 399 -5.65 17.03 12.71
CA ALA A 399 -5.90 17.50 11.34
C ALA A 399 -7.41 17.51 11.01
N ASP A 400 -8.21 16.69 11.70
CA ASP A 400 -9.67 16.63 11.59
C ASP A 400 -10.42 17.51 12.60
N ARG A 401 -9.73 18.34 13.41
CA ARG A 401 -10.35 19.23 14.40
C ARG A 401 -10.15 20.70 14.00
N PRO A 402 -11.19 21.54 13.96
CA PRO A 402 -10.98 22.99 13.89
C PRO A 402 -10.23 23.46 15.14
N GLY A 403 -9.22 24.31 14.92
CA GLY A 403 -8.42 24.95 15.98
C GLY A 403 -9.19 26.02 16.74
#